data_AF-A0A3M1HEV8-F1
#
_entry.id   AF-A0A3M1HEV8-F1
#
_cell.length_a   1.000
_cell.length_b   1.000
_cell.length_c   1.000
_cell.angle_alpha   90.00
_cell.angle_beta   90.00
_cell.angle_gamma   90.00
#
_symmetry.space_group_name_H-M   'P 1'
#
loop_
_entity.id
_entity.type
_entity.pdbx_description
1 polymer ?
#
loop_
_entity_poly.entity_id
_entity_poly.type
_entity_poly.pdbx_seq_one_letter_code
_entity_poly.pdbx_strand_id
1 'polypeptide(L)'
;MDFLKVYAFLVWILFLGIFVAPIAALFHAEAVAGFSYSIYAPLCHQYPGRSFAIFPNTEAISDCTSNIPNESYVWSKYTSFFFVKNYSGPFTYNVSDVGRVRAEICAKNGEIGYKLAVCARDTGFYAGLALATFLIDRRRDRKEKKGKSLGKFPFWLFVLMVVPFAFDGLGQFLGFWQSTNITRLLTGLFAGLATSLLLMDSLREW
;
A
#
# COMPACT_ATOMS: atom_id res chain seq x y z
N MET A 1 -25.40 14.03 -3.30
CA MET A 1 -24.60 12.79 -3.40
C MET A 1 -24.04 12.50 -2.02
N ASP A 2 -24.28 11.31 -1.44
CA ASP A 2 -23.80 10.96 -0.10
C ASP A 2 -22.26 10.93 -0.10
N PHE A 3 -21.64 11.87 0.62
CA PHE A 3 -20.17 12.02 0.66
C PHE A 3 -19.48 10.70 1.04
N LEU A 4 -20.04 9.94 2.00
CA LEU A 4 -19.46 8.67 2.41
C LEU A 4 -19.38 7.68 1.24
N LYS A 5 -20.40 7.64 0.37
CA LYS A 5 -20.42 6.72 -0.77
C LYS A 5 -19.38 7.09 -1.82
N VAL A 6 -19.20 8.38 -2.09
CA VAL A 6 -18.19 8.87 -3.04
C VAL A 6 -16.80 8.59 -2.50
N TYR A 7 -16.54 8.95 -1.24
CA TYR A 7 -15.27 8.71 -0.59
C TYR A 7 -14.95 7.21 -0.52
N ALA A 8 -15.91 6.38 -0.13
CA ALA A 8 -15.77 4.93 -0.14
C ALA A 8 -15.44 4.41 -1.55
N PHE A 9 -16.18 4.84 -2.57
CA PHE A 9 -15.94 4.45 -3.95
C PHE A 9 -14.50 4.76 -4.41
N LEU A 10 -14.04 5.99 -4.17
CA LEU A 10 -12.68 6.41 -4.54
C LEU A 10 -11.60 5.60 -3.79
N VAL A 11 -11.78 5.39 -2.49
CA VAL A 11 -10.84 4.61 -1.67
C VAL A 11 -10.81 3.14 -2.09
N TRP A 12 -11.96 2.53 -2.39
CA TRP A 12 -12.02 1.14 -2.84
C TRP A 12 -11.39 0.98 -4.22
N ILE A 13 -11.60 1.92 -5.15
CA ILE A 13 -10.90 1.92 -6.44
C ILE A 13 -9.39 2.01 -6.24
N LEU A 14 -8.95 2.90 -5.36
CA LEU A 14 -7.52 3.08 -5.07
C LEU A 14 -6.92 1.84 -4.39
N PHE A 15 -7.66 1.15 -3.51
CA PHE A 15 -7.16 -0.06 -2.87
C PHE A 15 -7.12 -1.25 -3.84
N LEU A 16 -8.22 -1.51 -4.57
CA LEU A 16 -8.31 -2.63 -5.50
C LEU A 16 -7.40 -2.44 -6.72
N GLY A 17 -7.22 -1.19 -7.17
CA GLY A 17 -6.34 -0.85 -8.28
C GLY A 17 -4.86 -1.22 -8.05
N ILE A 18 -4.42 -1.39 -6.79
CA ILE A 18 -3.06 -1.84 -6.44
C ILE A 18 -2.74 -3.20 -7.07
N PHE A 19 -3.75 -4.07 -7.15
CA PHE A 19 -3.62 -5.44 -7.64
C PHE A 19 -3.72 -5.53 -9.17
N VAL A 20 -4.25 -4.50 -9.84
CA VAL A 20 -4.39 -4.49 -11.30
C VAL A 20 -3.02 -4.57 -11.97
N ALA A 21 -1.99 -3.89 -11.44
CA ALA A 21 -0.66 -3.89 -12.04
C ALA A 21 -0.01 -5.29 -12.08
N PRO A 22 0.15 -6.02 -10.96
CA PRO A 22 0.73 -7.37 -11.00
C PRO A 22 -0.17 -8.38 -11.72
N ILE A 23 -1.51 -8.26 -11.61
CA ILE A 23 -2.44 -9.16 -12.33
C ILE A 23 -2.32 -8.96 -13.85
N ALA A 24 -2.30 -7.71 -14.33
CA ALA A 24 -2.10 -7.43 -15.76
C ALA A 24 -0.73 -7.94 -16.24
N ALA A 25 0.31 -7.83 -15.41
CA ALA A 25 1.64 -8.33 -15.73
C ALA A 25 1.67 -9.87 -15.85
N LEU A 26 0.93 -10.58 -14.99
CA LEU A 26 0.74 -12.03 -15.05
C LEU A 26 0.09 -12.50 -16.35
N PHE A 27 -0.90 -11.75 -16.84
CA PHE A 27 -1.59 -12.04 -18.11
C PHE A 27 -0.88 -11.43 -19.34
N HIS A 28 0.36 -10.96 -19.19
CA HIS A 28 1.14 -10.33 -20.26
C HIS A 28 0.47 -9.11 -20.90
N ALA A 29 -0.47 -8.46 -20.22
CA ALA A 29 -1.12 -7.22 -20.66
C ALA A 29 -0.22 -6.02 -20.35
N GLU A 30 0.90 -5.90 -21.07
CA GLU A 30 2.00 -4.99 -20.72
C GLU A 30 1.60 -3.51 -20.66
N ALA A 31 0.75 -3.05 -21.58
CA ALA A 31 0.25 -1.67 -21.57
C ALA A 31 -0.58 -1.36 -20.32
N VAL A 32 -1.44 -2.29 -19.90
CA VAL A 32 -2.26 -2.14 -18.69
C VAL A 32 -1.37 -2.18 -17.45
N ALA A 33 -0.42 -3.12 -17.38
CA ALA A 33 0.53 -3.20 -16.29
C ALA A 33 1.34 -1.90 -16.15
N GLY A 34 1.91 -1.40 -17.26
CA GLY A 34 2.67 -0.14 -17.27
C GLY A 34 1.85 1.07 -16.89
N PHE A 35 0.64 1.21 -17.41
CA PHE A 35 -0.27 2.27 -16.99
C PHE A 35 -0.59 2.19 -15.50
N SER A 36 -0.94 1.01 -14.99
CA SER A 36 -1.27 0.80 -13.58
C SER A 36 -0.06 1.06 -12.67
N TYR A 37 1.14 0.57 -12.97
CA TYR A 37 2.32 0.94 -12.17
C TYR A 37 2.60 2.46 -12.22
N SER A 38 2.36 3.10 -13.35
CA SER A 38 2.63 4.53 -13.58
C SER A 38 1.64 5.46 -12.87
N ILE A 39 0.38 5.07 -12.66
CA ILE A 39 -0.59 5.92 -11.96
C ILE A 39 -0.37 5.93 -10.44
N TYR A 40 0.15 4.84 -9.87
CA TYR A 40 0.50 4.76 -8.44
C TYR A 40 1.85 5.36 -8.08
N ALA A 41 2.69 5.61 -9.08
CA ALA A 41 4.03 6.13 -8.93
C ALA A 41 4.16 7.47 -8.18
N PRO A 42 3.27 8.46 -8.36
CA PRO A 42 3.31 9.71 -7.58
C PRO A 42 2.85 9.51 -6.13
N LEU A 43 2.08 8.45 -5.86
CA LEU A 43 1.49 8.15 -4.56
C LEU A 43 2.40 7.28 -3.69
N CYS A 44 3.30 6.51 -4.32
CA CYS A 44 4.17 5.56 -3.66
C CYS A 44 5.57 5.55 -4.28
N HIS A 45 6.60 5.50 -3.44
CA HIS A 45 7.99 5.35 -3.87
C HIS A 45 8.36 3.93 -4.39
N GLN A 46 7.42 2.98 -4.40
CA GLN A 46 7.47 1.68 -5.08
C GLN A 46 8.78 0.89 -4.93
N TYR A 47 9.46 0.97 -3.78
CA TYR A 47 10.76 0.35 -3.60
C TYR A 47 10.65 -1.18 -3.41
N PRO A 48 11.43 -2.02 -4.13
CA PRO A 48 11.31 -3.48 -4.09
C PRO A 48 11.36 -4.08 -2.69
N GLY A 49 12.36 -3.71 -1.89
CA GLY A 49 12.55 -4.25 -0.54
C GLY A 49 11.53 -3.79 0.51
N ARG A 50 10.52 -3.02 0.10
CA ARG A 50 9.42 -2.57 0.94
C ARG A 50 8.06 -2.98 0.40
N SER A 51 7.99 -3.84 -0.62
CA SER A 51 6.75 -4.24 -1.28
C SER A 51 6.58 -5.75 -1.33
N PHE A 52 5.32 -6.16 -1.44
CA PHE A 52 4.94 -7.54 -1.71
C PHE A 52 4.90 -7.80 -3.21
N ALA A 53 4.97 -9.06 -3.61
CA ALA A 53 4.77 -9.52 -4.97
C ALA A 53 3.85 -10.74 -5.02
N ILE A 54 3.15 -10.89 -6.14
CA ILE A 54 2.38 -12.08 -6.48
C ILE A 54 3.29 -13.06 -7.21
N PHE A 55 3.47 -14.25 -6.65
CA PHE A 55 4.24 -15.33 -7.23
C PHE A 55 3.26 -16.36 -7.82
N PRO A 56 3.12 -16.45 -9.16
CA PRO A 56 2.11 -17.30 -9.79
C PRO A 56 2.35 -18.79 -9.57
N ASN A 57 3.61 -19.22 -9.51
CA ASN A 57 3.95 -20.64 -9.39
C ASN A 57 3.58 -21.22 -8.01
N THR A 58 3.58 -20.38 -6.97
CA THR A 58 3.27 -20.78 -5.59
C THR A 58 1.94 -20.24 -5.10
N GLU A 59 1.23 -19.47 -5.93
CA GLU A 59 -0.01 -18.75 -5.60
C GLU A 59 0.13 -17.87 -4.34
N ALA A 60 1.37 -17.46 -4.03
CA ALA A 60 1.70 -16.77 -2.80
C ALA A 60 1.83 -15.26 -3.01
N ILE A 61 1.31 -14.48 -2.06
CA ILE A 61 1.67 -13.06 -1.90
C ILE A 61 2.72 -13.00 -0.79
N SER A 62 3.93 -12.60 -1.15
CA SER A 62 5.05 -12.54 -0.19
C SER A 62 6.02 -11.41 -0.53
N ASP A 63 7.05 -11.21 0.30
CA ASP A 63 8.04 -10.14 0.10
C ASP A 63 8.69 -10.24 -1.29
N CYS A 64 8.77 -9.11 -2.01
CA CYS A 64 9.33 -9.11 -3.36
C CYS A 64 10.84 -9.44 -3.33
N THR A 65 11.55 -9.02 -2.29
CA THR A 65 12.96 -9.33 -2.08
C THR A 65 13.16 -10.06 -0.76
N SER A 66 14.21 -10.88 -0.67
CA SER A 66 14.66 -11.44 0.60
C SER A 66 15.49 -10.42 1.40
N ASN A 67 15.74 -10.76 2.67
CA ASN A 67 16.59 -9.97 3.55
C ASN A 67 18.08 -10.33 3.41
N ILE A 68 18.41 -11.32 2.57
CA ILE A 68 19.78 -11.74 2.30
C ILE A 68 20.28 -10.98 1.07
N PRO A 69 21.41 -10.24 1.16
CA PRO A 69 21.95 -9.51 0.02
C PRO A 69 22.22 -10.44 -1.18
N ASN A 70 21.89 -9.97 -2.39
CA ASN A 70 22.15 -10.65 -3.67
C ASN A 70 21.43 -12.00 -3.88
N GLU A 71 20.56 -12.43 -2.98
CA GLU A 71 19.74 -13.64 -3.18
C GLU A 71 18.53 -13.35 -4.08
N SER A 72 18.06 -12.11 -4.09
CA SER A 72 16.98 -11.67 -4.97
C SER A 72 17.52 -10.94 -6.20
N TYR A 73 16.92 -11.16 -7.36
CA TYR A 73 17.17 -10.39 -8.57
C TYR A 73 15.94 -9.53 -8.88
N VAL A 74 16.12 -8.27 -9.27
CA VAL A 74 14.99 -7.38 -9.60
C VAL A 74 15.24 -6.68 -10.91
N TRP A 75 14.18 -6.39 -11.68
CA TRP A 75 14.30 -5.66 -12.92
C TRP A 75 13.12 -4.72 -13.19
N SER A 76 13.44 -3.56 -13.77
CA SER A 76 12.45 -2.63 -14.30
C SER A 76 12.03 -3.06 -15.70
N LYS A 77 10.72 -3.18 -15.92
CA LYS A 77 10.12 -3.50 -17.23
C LYS A 77 9.08 -2.48 -17.66
N TYR A 78 8.23 -2.04 -16.74
CA TYR A 78 6.97 -1.39 -17.12
C TYR A 78 6.99 0.13 -16.98
N THR A 79 7.73 0.69 -16.02
CA THR A 79 7.76 2.14 -15.83
C THR A 79 9.09 2.74 -16.24
N SER A 80 9.04 3.78 -17.08
CA SER A 80 10.18 4.65 -17.37
C SER A 80 9.75 6.11 -17.24
N PHE A 81 10.21 6.78 -16.19
CA PHE A 81 10.00 8.22 -15.96
C PHE A 81 11.34 8.91 -15.77
N PHE A 82 11.37 10.23 -15.97
CA PHE A 82 12.59 11.04 -15.86
C PHE A 82 13.33 10.87 -14.50
N PHE A 83 12.59 10.68 -13.40
CA PHE A 83 13.15 10.50 -12.05
C PHE A 83 13.31 9.03 -11.62
N VAL A 84 12.97 8.08 -12.49
CA VAL A 84 13.02 6.63 -12.21
C VAL A 84 14.21 6.04 -12.93
N LYS A 85 15.11 5.43 -12.16
CA LYS A 85 16.25 4.72 -12.69
C LYS A 85 15.83 3.28 -13.02
N ASN A 86 15.98 2.90 -14.29
CA ASN A 86 15.90 1.49 -14.67
C ASN A 86 17.02 0.73 -13.97
N TYR A 87 16.67 -0.36 -13.32
CA TYR A 87 17.60 -1.20 -12.60
C TYR A 87 17.25 -2.65 -12.88
N SER A 88 18.24 -3.43 -13.31
CA SER A 88 18.15 -4.87 -13.53
C SER A 88 19.40 -5.51 -12.95
N GLY A 89 19.28 -6.25 -11.86
CA GLY A 89 20.44 -6.70 -11.10
C GLY A 89 20.11 -7.45 -9.82
N PRO A 90 21.15 -7.98 -9.14
CA PRO A 90 21.01 -8.52 -7.80
C PRO A 90 20.62 -7.39 -6.85
N PHE A 91 19.58 -7.61 -6.05
CA PHE A 91 19.07 -6.60 -5.14
C PHE A 91 19.91 -6.55 -3.87
N THR A 92 20.37 -5.34 -3.56
CA THR A 92 20.90 -4.97 -2.25
C THR A 92 20.15 -3.74 -1.76
N TYR A 93 19.72 -3.78 -0.50
CA TYR A 93 18.99 -2.67 0.08
C TYR A 93 19.86 -1.41 0.16
N ASN A 94 19.34 -0.29 -0.34
CA ASN A 94 19.97 1.03 -0.22
C ASN A 94 18.90 2.12 -0.10
N VAL A 95 19.02 2.97 0.92
CA VAL A 95 18.07 4.07 1.19
C VAL A 95 18.07 5.09 0.05
N SER A 96 19.20 5.33 -0.62
CA SER A 96 19.28 6.30 -1.72
C SER A 96 18.48 5.89 -2.97
N ASP A 97 18.10 4.62 -3.06
CA ASP A 97 17.36 4.06 -4.18
C ASP A 97 15.85 4.07 -3.95
N VAL A 98 15.40 4.37 -2.72
CA VAL A 98 13.99 4.51 -2.38
C VAL A 98 13.37 5.65 -3.20
N GLY A 99 12.36 5.32 -4.02
CA GLY A 99 11.71 6.28 -4.91
C GLY A 99 12.40 6.49 -6.26
N ARG A 100 13.61 5.97 -6.44
CA ARG A 100 14.36 6.03 -7.71
C ARG A 100 14.34 4.70 -8.43
N VAL A 101 14.57 3.60 -7.70
CA VAL A 101 14.51 2.24 -8.23
C VAL A 101 13.14 1.68 -7.93
N ARG A 102 12.42 1.38 -8.99
CA ARG A 102 11.11 0.73 -8.88
C ARG A 102 11.24 -0.76 -9.00
N ALA A 103 11.78 -1.27 -10.11
CA ALA A 103 11.85 -2.69 -10.43
C ALA A 103 10.53 -3.43 -10.13
N GLU A 104 9.66 -3.53 -11.13
CA GLU A 104 8.32 -4.11 -10.96
C GLU A 104 8.32 -5.63 -10.88
N ILE A 105 9.41 -6.26 -11.26
CA ILE A 105 9.55 -7.72 -11.26
C ILE A 105 10.71 -8.10 -10.34
N CYS A 106 10.49 -9.14 -9.55
CA CYS A 106 11.49 -9.74 -8.68
C CYS A 106 11.58 -11.24 -8.88
N ALA A 107 12.76 -11.79 -8.63
CA ALA A 107 13.00 -13.21 -8.57
C ALA A 107 13.70 -13.57 -7.26
N LYS A 108 13.20 -14.60 -6.57
CA LYS A 108 13.84 -15.20 -5.39
C LYS A 108 13.61 -16.70 -5.42
N ASN A 109 14.60 -17.50 -5.03
CA ASN A 109 14.51 -18.97 -4.99
C ASN A 109 14.03 -19.62 -6.32
N GLY A 110 14.37 -19.02 -7.47
CA GLY A 110 13.92 -19.50 -8.79
C GLY A 110 12.47 -19.15 -9.15
N GLU A 111 11.74 -18.43 -8.28
CA GLU A 111 10.38 -17.97 -8.54
C GLU A 111 10.38 -16.51 -8.99
N ILE A 112 9.65 -16.22 -10.07
CA ILE A 112 9.42 -14.85 -10.54
C ILE A 112 8.12 -14.34 -9.93
N GLY A 113 8.17 -13.15 -9.33
CA GLY A 113 7.03 -12.45 -8.76
C GLY A 113 6.82 -11.08 -9.37
N TYR A 114 5.56 -10.67 -9.46
CA TYR A 114 5.16 -9.33 -9.91
C TYR A 114 4.76 -8.50 -8.70
N LYS A 115 5.48 -7.40 -8.49
CA LYS A 115 5.33 -6.54 -7.32
C LYS A 115 3.96 -5.87 -7.31
N LEU A 116 3.40 -5.61 -6.13
CA LEU A 116 2.21 -4.75 -6.02
C LEU A 116 2.52 -3.34 -6.54
N ALA A 117 1.48 -2.62 -6.98
CA ALA A 117 1.65 -1.25 -7.48
C ALA A 117 2.13 -0.26 -6.41
N VAL A 118 2.10 -0.62 -5.12
CA VAL A 118 2.58 0.23 -4.02
C VAL A 118 3.38 -0.60 -3.00
N CYS A 119 4.00 0.07 -2.02
CA CYS A 119 4.73 -0.58 -0.95
C CYS A 119 3.79 -1.20 0.09
N ALA A 120 4.28 -2.12 0.92
CA ALA A 120 3.51 -2.79 1.96
C ALA A 120 2.82 -1.81 2.92
N ARG A 121 3.47 -0.68 3.21
CA ARG A 121 2.90 0.39 4.05
C ARG A 121 1.68 1.03 3.41
N ASP A 122 1.77 1.41 2.15
CA ASP A 122 0.68 2.08 1.43
C ASP A 122 -0.45 1.09 1.12
N THR A 123 -0.13 -0.18 0.84
CA THR A 123 -1.13 -1.26 0.78
C THR A 123 -1.93 -1.33 2.08
N GLY A 124 -1.24 -1.31 3.22
CA GLY A 124 -1.88 -1.30 4.54
C GLY A 124 -2.75 -0.06 4.72
N PHE A 125 -2.20 1.12 4.44
CA PHE A 125 -2.91 2.39 4.59
C PHE A 125 -4.20 2.42 3.76
N TYR A 126 -4.16 2.07 2.48
CA TYR A 126 -5.35 2.03 1.62
C TYR A 126 -6.35 0.95 2.05
N ALA A 127 -5.87 -0.23 2.48
CA ALA A 127 -6.73 -1.25 3.09
C ALA A 127 -7.45 -0.71 4.34
N GLY A 128 -6.75 0.07 5.17
CA GLY A 128 -7.29 0.68 6.39
C GLY A 128 -8.37 1.71 6.09
N LEU A 129 -8.14 2.59 5.11
CA LEU A 129 -9.16 3.53 4.64
C LEU A 129 -10.40 2.77 4.11
N ALA A 130 -10.20 1.74 3.28
CA ALA A 130 -11.29 0.96 2.69
C ALA A 130 -12.10 0.23 3.78
N LEU A 131 -11.40 -0.37 4.74
CA LEU A 131 -12.02 -1.04 5.89
C LEU A 131 -12.82 -0.06 6.77
N ALA A 132 -12.28 1.13 7.06
CA ALA A 132 -13.00 2.15 7.81
C ALA A 132 -14.32 2.53 7.13
N THR A 133 -14.29 2.84 5.84
CA THR A 133 -15.52 3.23 5.11
C THR A 133 -16.57 2.13 5.13
N PHE A 134 -16.17 0.86 4.95
CA PHE A 134 -17.04 -0.30 5.09
C PHE A 134 -17.62 -0.42 6.51
N LEU A 135 -16.80 -0.29 7.55
CA LEU A 135 -17.25 -0.37 8.94
C LEU A 135 -18.20 0.78 9.30
N ILE A 136 -17.94 1.99 8.81
CA ILE A 136 -18.79 3.17 9.02
C ILE A 136 -20.14 2.96 8.36
N ASP A 137 -20.18 2.53 7.10
CA ASP A 137 -21.42 2.29 6.37
C ASP A 137 -22.28 1.23 7.09
N ARG A 138 -21.68 0.10 7.46
CA ARG A 138 -22.38 -0.97 8.21
C ARG A 138 -22.87 -0.53 9.59
N ARG A 139 -22.12 0.32 10.29
CA ARG A 139 -22.54 0.85 11.60
C ARG A 139 -23.61 1.92 11.45
N ARG A 140 -23.54 2.77 10.41
CA ARG A 140 -24.53 3.80 10.10
C ARG A 140 -25.88 3.15 9.86
N ASP A 141 -25.95 2.19 8.94
CA ASP A 141 -27.18 1.47 8.61
C ASP A 141 -27.82 0.81 9.85
N ARG A 142 -26.99 0.19 10.71
CA ARG A 142 -27.47 -0.45 11.94
C ARG A 142 -27.99 0.55 12.97
N LYS A 143 -27.39 1.73 13.06
CA LYS A 143 -27.74 2.78 14.03
C LYS A 143 -28.97 3.55 13.59
N GLU A 144 -29.06 3.88 12.30
CA GLU A 144 -30.22 4.50 11.66
C GLU A 144 -31.49 3.65 11.83
N LYS A 145 -31.41 2.34 11.58
CA LYS A 145 -32.50 1.38 11.87
C LYS A 145 -32.95 1.37 13.34
N LYS A 146 -32.10 1.84 14.26
CA LYS A 146 -32.39 1.95 15.71
C LYS A 146 -32.70 3.39 16.14
N GLY A 147 -32.87 4.33 15.21
CA GLY A 147 -33.09 5.75 15.51
C GLY A 147 -31.93 6.41 16.27
N LYS A 148 -30.71 5.86 16.17
CA LYS A 148 -29.51 6.37 16.87
C LYS A 148 -28.53 6.94 15.85
N SER A 149 -27.76 7.95 16.26
CA SER A 149 -26.59 8.41 15.52
C SER A 149 -25.34 7.58 15.86
N LEU A 150 -24.31 7.69 15.03
CA LEU A 150 -22.98 7.18 15.36
C LEU A 150 -22.34 8.09 16.42
N GLY A 151 -21.57 7.51 17.33
CA GLY A 151 -20.77 8.29 18.28
C GLY A 151 -19.50 8.86 17.64
N LYS A 152 -18.92 9.85 18.31
CA LYS A 152 -17.66 10.49 17.90
C LYS A 152 -16.47 9.53 17.96
N PHE A 153 -15.50 9.73 17.08
CA PHE A 153 -14.24 9.00 17.11
C PHE A 153 -13.26 9.70 18.06
N PRO A 154 -12.81 9.07 19.15
CA PRO A 154 -11.99 9.75 20.14
C PRO A 154 -10.59 10.07 19.59
N PHE A 155 -10.18 11.33 19.68
CA PHE A 155 -8.90 11.80 19.15
C PHE A 155 -7.68 11.09 19.75
N TRP A 156 -7.73 10.69 21.03
CA TRP A 156 -6.64 9.92 21.64
C TRP A 156 -6.42 8.56 20.95
N LEU A 157 -7.49 7.92 20.46
CA LEU A 157 -7.40 6.65 19.73
C LEU A 157 -6.81 6.87 18.33
N PHE A 158 -7.14 8.00 17.68
CA PHE A 158 -6.45 8.42 16.45
C PHE A 158 -4.94 8.51 16.67
N VAL A 159 -4.51 9.23 17.71
CA VAL A 159 -3.09 9.38 18.06
C VAL A 159 -2.44 8.03 18.32
N LEU A 160 -3.07 7.17 19.13
CA LEU A 160 -2.57 5.83 19.44
C LEU A 160 -2.33 4.97 18.18
N MET A 161 -3.20 5.07 17.18
CA MET A 161 -3.13 4.28 15.95
C MET A 161 -2.15 4.84 14.90
N VAL A 162 -1.94 6.17 14.90
CA VAL A 162 -1.06 6.85 13.92
C VAL A 162 0.39 6.95 14.39
N VAL A 163 0.63 7.08 15.71
CA VAL A 163 1.99 7.22 16.25
C VAL A 163 2.92 6.05 15.85
N PRO A 164 2.51 4.76 15.91
CA PRO A 164 3.37 3.66 15.46
C PRO A 164 3.78 3.77 13.99
N PHE A 165 2.87 4.22 13.12
CA PHE A 165 3.15 4.46 11.71
C PHE A 165 4.16 5.60 11.51
N ALA A 166 3.94 6.72 12.21
CA ALA A 166 4.84 7.87 12.13
C ALA A 166 6.24 7.54 12.66
N PHE A 167 6.32 6.85 13.81
CA PHE A 167 7.57 6.43 14.42
C PHE A 167 8.34 5.45 13.52
N ASP A 168 7.66 4.41 13.01
CA ASP A 168 8.23 3.43 12.09
C ASP A 168 8.71 4.09 10.78
N GLY A 169 7.94 5.03 10.26
CA GLY A 169 8.26 5.80 9.06
C GLY A 169 9.48 6.69 9.23
N LEU A 170 9.52 7.47 10.31
CA LEU A 170 10.61 8.39 10.62
C LEU A 170 11.91 7.66 10.89
N GLY A 171 11.90 6.58 11.68
CA GLY A 171 13.11 5.81 11.96
C GLY A 171 13.72 5.18 10.70
N GLN A 172 12.89 4.64 9.81
CA GLN A 172 13.35 4.11 8.51
C GLN A 172 13.83 5.20 7.54
N PHE A 173 13.23 6.39 7.59
CA PHE A 173 13.66 7.52 6.78
C PHE A 173 15.03 8.05 7.23
N LEU A 174 15.25 8.14 8.55
CA LEU A 174 16.52 8.54 9.16
C LEU A 174 17.59 7.43 9.13
N GLY A 175 17.22 6.21 8.71
CA GLY A 175 18.14 5.08 8.60
C GLY A 175 18.47 4.39 9.93
N PHE A 176 17.71 4.64 10.99
CA PHE A 176 17.93 4.02 12.30
C PHE A 176 17.64 2.51 12.31
N TRP A 177 16.66 2.05 11.53
CA TRP A 177 16.33 0.63 11.41
C TRP A 177 15.64 0.30 10.08
N GLN A 178 15.51 -1.00 9.79
CA GLN A 178 14.64 -1.54 8.74
C GLN A 178 13.52 -2.35 9.37
N SER A 179 12.30 -2.15 8.87
CA SER A 179 11.13 -2.89 9.33
C SER A 179 10.80 -4.03 8.39
N THR A 180 10.03 -5.01 8.87
CA THR A 180 9.47 -6.04 7.99
C THR A 180 8.30 -5.49 7.19
N ASN A 181 7.96 -6.10 6.06
CA ASN A 181 6.77 -5.70 5.30
C ASN A 181 5.47 -5.93 6.07
N ILE A 182 5.42 -6.93 6.96
CA ILE A 182 4.28 -7.14 7.85
C ILE A 182 4.13 -5.98 8.84
N THR A 183 5.22 -5.52 9.47
CA THR A 183 5.20 -4.34 10.35
C THR A 183 4.72 -3.11 9.59
N ARG A 184 5.23 -2.89 8.38
CA ARG A 184 4.82 -1.78 7.50
C ARG A 184 3.33 -1.86 7.14
N LEU A 185 2.84 -3.05 6.80
CA LEU A 185 1.44 -3.31 6.48
C LEU A 185 0.52 -3.00 7.67
N LEU A 186 0.85 -3.51 8.86
CA LEU A 186 0.02 -3.35 10.05
C LEU A 186 -0.02 -1.89 10.54
N THR A 187 1.13 -1.22 10.60
CA THR A 187 1.16 0.20 10.99
C THR A 187 0.44 1.08 9.97
N GLY A 188 0.60 0.79 8.68
CA GLY A 188 -0.18 1.41 7.60
C GLY A 188 -1.68 1.19 7.78
N LEU A 189 -2.12 -0.04 8.02
CA LEU A 189 -3.52 -0.41 8.23
C LEU A 189 -4.16 0.39 9.36
N PHE A 190 -3.51 0.47 10.52
CA PHE A 190 -4.04 1.23 11.65
C PHE A 190 -4.07 2.73 11.37
N ALA A 191 -3.03 3.29 10.76
CA ALA A 191 -3.02 4.71 10.40
C ALA A 191 -4.14 5.05 9.39
N GLY A 192 -4.36 4.22 8.37
CA GLY A 192 -5.44 4.38 7.41
C GLY A 192 -6.82 4.27 8.06
N LEU A 193 -7.03 3.24 8.89
CA LEU A 193 -8.28 3.05 9.62
C LEU A 193 -8.60 4.28 10.49
N ALA A 194 -7.63 4.77 11.27
CA ALA A 194 -7.78 5.95 12.12
C ALA A 194 -8.06 7.23 11.33
N THR A 195 -7.33 7.44 10.22
CA THR A 195 -7.47 8.62 9.36
C THR A 195 -8.88 8.72 8.78
N SER A 196 -9.39 7.62 8.24
CA SER A 196 -10.72 7.59 7.64
C SER A 196 -11.84 7.73 8.69
N LEU A 197 -11.68 7.11 9.87
CA LEU A 197 -12.62 7.27 10.98
C LEU A 197 -12.69 8.72 11.46
N LEU A 198 -11.54 9.39 11.64
CA LEU A 198 -11.50 10.79 12.07
C LEU A 198 -12.05 11.74 11.00
N LEU A 199 -11.66 11.55 9.73
CA LEU A 199 -12.17 12.35 8.60
C LEU A 199 -13.70 12.29 8.54
N MET A 200 -14.26 11.08 8.57
CA MET A 200 -15.70 10.89 8.51
C MET A 200 -16.43 11.41 9.74
N ASP A 201 -15.78 11.48 10.91
CA ASP A 201 -16.33 12.13 12.10
C ASP A 201 -16.37 13.65 11.91
N SER A 202 -15.25 14.25 11.46
CA SER A 202 -15.15 15.71 11.26
C SER A 202 -16.11 16.27 10.19
N LEU A 203 -16.44 15.47 9.18
CA LEU A 203 -17.31 15.88 8.09
C LEU A 203 -18.81 15.71 8.42
N ARG A 204 -19.15 15.09 9.56
CA ARG A 204 -20.53 15.01 10.06
C ARG A 204 -20.93 16.21 10.90
N GLU A 205 -19.98 17.04 11.28
CA GLU A 205 -20.22 18.23 12.11
C GLU A 205 -20.72 19.44 11.28
N TRP A 206 -21.07 19.23 10.00
CA TRP A 206 -21.59 20.23 9.06
C TRP A 206 -22.87 19.72 8.37
#